data_AF-A0A2T0RKT5-F1
#
_entry.id   AF-A0A2T0RKT5-F1
#
_cell.length_a   1.000
_cell.length_b   1.000
_cell.length_c   1.000
_cell.angle_alpha   90.00
_cell.angle_beta   90.00
_cell.angle_gamma   90.00
#
_symmetry.space_group_name_H-M   'P 1'
#
loop_
_entity.id
_entity.type
_entity.pdbx_description
1 polymer ?
#
loop_
_entity_poly.entity_id
_entity_poly.type
_entity_poly.pdbx_seq_one_letter_code
_entity_poly.pdbx_strand_id
1 'polypeptide(L)'
;MQSPLVIDEIRLATVEEIVAMKVDVVQRVGRKKDFWDLHEVLPNYSIEQMLALHNKRYEYTHERELVLKNFTDFTKADDDFDPNCLRGKHWAFVKEDISDAVRSGISSDNNP
;
A
#
# COMPACT_ATOMS: atom_id res chain seq x y z
N MET A 1 7.98 5.50 16.73
CA MET A 1 8.19 6.33 15.53
C MET A 1 9.61 6.12 15.03
N GLN A 2 9.81 6.02 13.71
CA GLN A 2 11.15 5.95 13.11
C GLN A 2 11.75 7.36 13.05
N SER A 3 13.08 7.44 13.01
CA SER A 3 13.77 8.72 12.83
C SER A 3 13.51 9.26 11.42
N PRO A 4 13.28 10.57 11.25
CA PRO A 4 13.04 11.17 9.94
C PRO A 4 14.28 11.07 9.06
N LEU A 5 14.08 10.92 7.75
CA LEU A 5 15.14 11.04 6.76
C LEU A 5 15.49 12.52 6.61
N VAL A 6 16.78 12.88 6.67
CA VAL A 6 17.21 14.28 6.49
C VAL A 6 18.03 14.38 5.21
N ILE A 7 17.55 15.17 4.25
CA ILE A 7 18.25 15.48 2.99
C ILE A 7 18.25 17.00 2.86
N ASP A 8 19.42 17.61 2.66
CA ASP A 8 19.58 19.07 2.50
C ASP A 8 18.87 19.87 3.60
N GLU A 9 19.02 19.44 4.85
CA GLU A 9 18.38 20.01 6.06
C GLU A 9 16.84 19.88 6.11
N ILE A 10 16.21 19.25 5.10
CA ILE A 10 14.78 18.99 5.06
C ILE A 10 14.49 17.62 5.69
N ARG A 11 13.56 17.60 6.66
CA ARG A 11 13.06 16.37 7.28
C ARG A 11 11.95 15.77 6.43
N LEU A 12 12.16 14.54 5.99
CA LEU A 12 11.25 13.75 5.20
C LEU A 12 10.76 12.54 6.01
N ALA A 13 9.53 12.12 5.74
CA ALA A 13 9.05 10.83 6.22
C ALA A 13 9.86 9.71 5.54
N THR A 14 10.12 8.65 6.29
CA THR A 14 10.75 7.44 5.73
C THR A 14 9.80 6.76 4.75
N VAL A 15 10.35 5.94 3.84
CA VAL A 15 9.52 5.18 2.89
C VAL A 15 8.58 4.25 3.66
N GLU A 16 9.05 3.61 4.72
CA GLU A 16 8.26 2.76 5.61
C GLU A 16 7.05 3.49 6.22
N GLU A 17 7.25 4.74 6.65
CA GLU A 17 6.16 5.56 7.19
C GLU A 17 5.16 5.93 6.11
N ILE A 18 5.63 6.28 4.91
CA ILE A 18 4.76 6.56 3.77
C ILE A 18 3.94 5.32 3.44
N VAL A 19 4.55 4.14 3.39
CA VAL A 19 3.84 2.86 3.18
C VAL A 19 2.75 2.67 4.23
N ALA A 20 3.07 2.77 5.51
CA ALA A 20 2.09 2.62 6.58
C ALA A 20 0.92 3.62 6.45
N MET A 21 1.20 4.86 6.06
CA MET A 21 0.18 5.88 5.82
C MET A 21 -0.72 5.54 4.62
N LYS A 22 -0.16 4.99 3.54
CA LYS A 22 -0.94 4.57 2.37
C LYS A 22 -1.84 3.39 2.67
N VAL A 23 -1.35 2.42 3.44
CA VAL A 23 -2.13 1.27 3.90
C VAL A 23 -3.33 1.71 4.76
N ASP A 24 -3.16 2.68 5.66
CA ASP A 24 -4.29 3.23 6.45
C ASP A 24 -5.36 3.86 5.54
N VAL A 25 -4.96 4.52 4.45
CA VAL A 25 -5.93 5.08 3.49
C VAL A 25 -6.67 3.97 2.74
N VAL A 26 -5.98 2.90 2.34
CA VAL A 26 -6.59 1.72 1.70
C VAL A 26 -7.58 1.05 2.66
N GLN A 27 -7.25 0.94 3.95
CA GLN A 27 -8.16 0.40 4.95
C GLN A 27 -9.47 1.18 5.05
N ARG A 28 -9.45 2.51 4.87
CA ARG A 28 -10.62 3.38 5.05
C ARG A 28 -11.43 3.56 3.78
N VAL A 29 -10.80 4.08 2.73
CA VAL A 29 -11.50 4.55 1.51
C VAL A 29 -10.90 4.02 0.22
N GLY A 30 -9.58 3.77 0.17
CA GLY A 30 -8.90 3.28 -1.04
C GLY A 30 -8.99 4.24 -2.23
N ARG A 31 -8.19 5.31 -2.25
CA ARG A 31 -8.13 6.24 -3.39
C ARG A 31 -7.16 5.75 -4.44
N LYS A 32 -7.44 6.00 -5.73
CA LYS A 32 -6.62 5.51 -6.86
C LYS A 32 -5.14 5.84 -6.69
N LYS A 33 -4.80 7.10 -6.38
CA LYS A 33 -3.41 7.53 -6.20
C LYS A 33 -2.64 6.74 -5.12
N ASP A 34 -3.31 6.28 -4.06
CA ASP A 34 -2.65 5.59 -2.97
C ASP A 34 -2.30 4.14 -3.39
N PHE A 35 -3.12 3.51 -4.26
CA PHE A 35 -2.77 2.25 -4.92
C PHE A 35 -1.58 2.41 -5.87
N TRP A 36 -1.51 3.52 -6.61
CA TRP A 36 -0.35 3.84 -7.44
C TRP A 36 0.93 3.98 -6.62
N ASP A 37 0.87 4.69 -5.50
CA ASP A 37 2.02 4.84 -4.61
C ASP A 37 2.45 3.49 -4.02
N LEU A 38 1.50 2.64 -3.61
CA LEU A 38 1.78 1.30 -3.11
C LEU A 38 2.36 0.39 -4.21
N HIS A 39 1.91 0.53 -5.46
CA HIS A 39 2.47 -0.19 -6.60
C HIS A 39 3.94 0.14 -6.86
N GLU A 40 4.32 1.42 -6.75
CA GLU A 40 5.71 1.83 -6.95
C GLU A 40 6.67 1.23 -5.91
N VAL A 41 6.19 0.94 -4.70
CA VAL A 41 7.01 0.35 -3.63
C VAL A 41 6.89 -1.17 -3.53
N LEU A 42 5.95 -1.81 -4.24
CA LEU A 42 5.81 -3.28 -4.29
C LEU A 42 7.11 -4.04 -4.60
N PRO A 43 8.02 -3.56 -5.47
CA PRO A 43 9.30 -4.24 -5.73
C PRO A 43 10.21 -4.34 -4.50
N ASN A 44 10.01 -3.47 -3.50
CA ASN A 44 10.85 -3.39 -2.30
C ASN A 44 10.12 -3.85 -1.03
N TYR A 45 8.79 -3.83 -1.02
CA TYR A 45 7.96 -4.19 0.13
C TYR A 45 6.86 -5.17 -0.30
N SER A 46 6.87 -6.36 0.28
CA SER A 46 5.76 -7.32 0.16
C SER A 46 4.51 -6.83 0.90
N ILE A 47 3.33 -7.35 0.55
CA ILE A 47 2.07 -7.05 1.24
C ILE A 47 2.18 -7.34 2.74
N GLU A 48 2.87 -8.42 3.14
CA GLU A 48 3.13 -8.75 4.54
C GLU A 48 3.94 -7.69 5.27
N GLN A 49 5.00 -7.19 4.64
CA GLN A 49 5.79 -6.10 5.19
C GLN A 49 4.96 -4.81 5.31
N MET A 50 4.13 -4.51 4.31
CA MET A 50 3.22 -3.34 4.36
C MET A 50 2.23 -3.45 5.51
N LEU A 51 1.64 -4.64 5.74
CA LEU A 51 0.75 -4.92 6.86
C LEU A 51 1.46 -4.78 8.21
N ALA A 52 2.68 -5.31 8.33
CA ALA A 52 3.48 -5.19 9.54
C ALA A 52 3.84 -3.73 9.85
N LEU A 53 4.19 -2.94 8.82
CA LEU A 53 4.46 -1.50 8.94
C LEU A 53 3.21 -0.73 9.38
N HIS A 54 2.06 -1.05 8.79
CA HIS A 54 0.78 -0.47 9.19
C HIS A 54 0.44 -0.81 10.65
N ASN A 55 0.55 -2.08 11.04
CA ASN A 55 0.27 -2.53 12.41
C ASN A 55 1.17 -1.85 13.44
N LYS A 56 2.48 -1.75 13.16
CA LYS A 56 3.45 -1.08 14.03
C LYS A 56 3.13 0.39 14.28
N ARG A 57 2.48 1.06 13.32
CA ARG A 57 2.14 2.49 13.41
C ARG A 57 0.73 2.74 13.94
N TYR A 58 -0.21 1.87 13.60
CA TYR A 58 -1.65 2.03 13.82
C TYR A 58 -2.25 0.84 14.57
N GLU A 59 -1.56 0.34 15.60
CA GLU A 59 -1.91 -0.88 16.35
C GLU A 59 -3.39 -0.96 16.75
N TYR A 60 -3.97 0.15 17.23
CA TYR A 60 -5.37 0.18 17.68
C TYR A 60 -6.41 0.18 16.56
N THR A 61 -6.02 0.55 15.34
CA THR A 61 -6.93 0.62 14.19
C THR A 61 -6.53 -0.36 13.09
N HIS A 62 -5.55 -1.23 13.34
CA HIS A 62 -5.06 -2.19 12.34
C HIS A 62 -6.00 -3.39 12.23
N GLU A 63 -6.61 -3.55 11.06
CA GLU A 63 -7.48 -4.67 10.75
C GLU A 63 -6.93 -5.42 9.52
N ARG A 64 -6.07 -6.42 9.75
CA ARG A 64 -5.35 -7.16 8.69
C ARG A 64 -6.28 -7.65 7.57
N GLU A 65 -7.37 -8.32 7.94
CA GLU A 65 -8.33 -8.89 6.96
C GLU A 65 -9.05 -7.80 6.16
N LEU A 66 -9.41 -6.69 6.81
CA LEU A 66 -10.04 -5.54 6.15
C LEU A 66 -9.07 -4.89 5.16
N VAL A 67 -7.81 -4.72 5.56
CA VAL A 67 -6.76 -4.19 4.69
C VAL A 67 -6.57 -5.08 3.46
N LEU A 68 -6.40 -6.40 3.65
CA LEU A 68 -6.25 -7.37 2.56
C LEU A 68 -7.44 -7.36 1.60
N LYS A 69 -8.66 -7.33 2.13
CA LYS A 69 -9.87 -7.19 1.33
C LYS A 69 -9.83 -5.91 0.50
N ASN A 70 -9.55 -4.78 1.13
CA ASN A 70 -9.54 -3.48 0.46
C ASN A 70 -8.38 -3.29 -0.51
N PHE A 71 -7.27 -4.01 -0.34
CA PHE A 71 -6.19 -4.06 -1.33
C PHE A 71 -6.66 -4.60 -2.70
N THR A 72 -7.71 -5.41 -2.70
CA THR A 72 -8.30 -6.01 -3.91
C THR A 72 -9.66 -5.40 -4.28
N ASP A 73 -10.17 -4.48 -3.47
CA ASP A 73 -11.42 -3.76 -3.72
C ASP A 73 -11.12 -2.39 -4.33
N PHE A 74 -11.20 -2.33 -5.65
CA PHE A 74 -10.95 -1.10 -6.41
C PHE A 74 -12.21 -0.29 -6.69
N THR A 75 -13.37 -0.68 -6.16
CA THR A 75 -14.66 -0.07 -6.52
C THR A 75 -14.67 1.45 -6.34
N LYS A 76 -14.17 1.94 -5.21
CA LYS A 76 -14.05 3.38 -4.93
C LYS A 76 -12.92 4.04 -5.72
N ALA A 77 -11.83 3.33 -5.96
CA ALA A 77 -10.71 3.85 -6.73
C ALA A 77 -11.04 3.96 -8.22
N ASP A 78 -11.89 3.11 -8.77
CA ASP A 78 -12.24 3.14 -10.20
C ASP A 78 -12.91 4.48 -10.59
N ASP A 79 -13.66 5.10 -9.67
CA ASP A 79 -14.33 6.40 -9.85
C ASP A 79 -13.40 7.62 -9.67
N ASP A 80 -12.19 7.44 -9.14
CA ASP A 80 -11.21 8.52 -8.96
C ASP A 80 -10.54 8.90 -10.30
N PHE A 81 -10.06 10.14 -10.38
CA PHE A 81 -9.27 10.60 -11.54
C PHE A 81 -7.98 9.78 -11.68
N ASP A 82 -7.66 9.41 -12.93
CA ASP A 82 -6.38 8.79 -13.25
C ASP A 82 -5.23 9.78 -13.04
N PRO A 83 -4.18 9.39 -12.30
CA PRO A 83 -2.98 10.22 -12.20
C PRO A 83 -2.26 10.27 -13.55
N ASN A 84 -1.63 11.41 -13.86
CA ASN A 84 -0.76 11.54 -15.03
C ASN A 84 0.50 10.68 -14.86
N CYS A 85 0.44 9.41 -15.28
CA CYS A 85 1.57 8.50 -15.19
C CYS A 85 2.59 8.76 -16.31
N LEU A 86 3.72 9.38 -15.97
CA LEU A 86 4.83 9.63 -16.91
C LEU A 86 5.61 8.35 -17.30
N ARG A 87 5.33 7.22 -16.64
CA ARG A 87 5.98 5.92 -16.90
C ARG A 87 5.21 5.04 -17.89
N GLY A 88 4.12 5.55 -18.48
CA GLY A 88 3.29 4.81 -19.45
C GLY A 88 2.54 3.61 -18.87
N LYS A 89 2.39 3.54 -17.54
CA LYS A 89 1.59 2.50 -16.88
C LYS A 89 0.11 2.85 -17.01
N HIS A 90 -0.72 1.80 -17.01
CA HIS A 90 -2.17 1.91 -17.02
C HIS A 90 -2.75 1.36 -15.72
N TRP A 91 -3.89 1.92 -15.30
CA TRP A 91 -4.57 1.53 -14.08
C TRP A 91 -4.89 0.02 -14.00
N ALA A 92 -5.22 -0.60 -15.14
CA ALA A 92 -5.49 -2.04 -15.21
C ALA A 92 -4.31 -2.89 -14.71
N PHE A 93 -3.07 -2.55 -15.10
CA PHE A 93 -1.87 -3.28 -14.67
C PHE A 93 -1.58 -3.11 -13.19
N VAL A 94 -1.83 -1.92 -12.65
CA VAL A 94 -1.68 -1.66 -11.21
C VAL A 94 -2.60 -2.57 -10.39
N LYS A 95 -3.87 -2.73 -10.83
CA LYS A 95 -4.83 -3.61 -10.17
C LYS A 95 -4.40 -5.08 -10.22
N GLU A 96 -3.92 -5.53 -11.37
CA GLU A 96 -3.43 -6.89 -11.59
C GLU A 96 -2.24 -7.20 -10.67
N ASP A 97 -1.20 -6.36 -10.71
CA ASP A 97 0.02 -6.54 -9.92
C ASP A 97 -0.26 -6.55 -8.41
N ILE A 98 -1.12 -5.65 -7.93
CA ILE A 98 -1.51 -5.63 -6.51
C ILE A 98 -2.29 -6.90 -6.13
N SER A 99 -3.22 -7.34 -6.98
CA SER A 99 -4.01 -8.54 -6.73
C SER A 99 -3.11 -9.79 -6.67
N ASP A 100 -2.12 -9.87 -7.54
CA ASP A 100 -1.16 -10.98 -7.57
C ASP A 100 -0.21 -10.95 -6.38
N ALA A 101 0.23 -9.76 -5.96
CA ALA A 101 1.02 -9.60 -4.75
C ALA A 101 0.26 -10.07 -3.49
N VAL A 102 -1.04 -9.75 -3.39
CA VAL A 102 -1.91 -10.20 -2.30
C VAL A 102 -2.06 -11.72 -2.32
N ARG A 103 -2.35 -12.34 -3.47
CA ARG A 103 -2.47 -13.81 -3.60
C ARG A 103 -1.18 -14.54 -3.24
N SER A 104 -0.04 -13.98 -3.65
CA SER A 104 1.28 -14.53 -3.35
C SER A 104 1.61 -14.44 -1.86
N GLY A 105 1.18 -13.37 -1.17
CA GLY A 105 1.32 -13.23 0.28
C GLY A 105 0.50 -14.26 1.06
N ILE A 106 -0.76 -14.46 0.68
CA ILE A 106 -1.70 -15.38 1.38
C ILE A 106 -1.25 -16.85 1.31
N SER A 107 -0.53 -17.24 0.26
CA SER A 107 -0.06 -18.63 0.10
C SER A 107 0.96 -19.07 1.16
N SER A 108 1.54 -18.12 1.91
CA SER A 108 2.54 -18.39 2.94
C SER A 108 1.94 -18.62 4.34
N ASP A 109 0.65 -18.32 4.55
CA ASP A 109 -0.04 -18.43 5.85
C ASP A 109 -0.81 -19.76 6.03
N ASN A 110 -0.84 -20.64 5.02
CA ASN A 110 -1.43 -21.98 5.12
C ASN A 110 -0.35 -23.03 5.42
N ASN A 111 0.12 -23.09 6.67
CA ASN A 111 0.74 -24.30 7.22
C ASN A 111 -0.05 -24.72 8.47
N PRO A 112 -0.65 -25.93 8.51
CA PRO A 112 -1.47 -26.41 9.62
C PRO A 112 -0.69 -26.65 10.93
#